data_AF-A0A9E5ZQ89-F1
#
_entry.id   AF-A0A9E5ZQ89-F1
#
_cell.length_a   1.000
_cell.length_b   1.000
_cell.length_c   1.000
_cell.angle_alpha   90.00
_cell.angle_beta   90.00
_cell.angle_gamma   90.00
#
_symmetry.space_group_name_H-M   'P 1'
#
loop_
_entity.id
_entity.type
_entity.pdbx_description
1 polymer ?
#
loop_
_entity_poly.entity_id
_entity_poly.type
_entity_poly.pdbx_seq_one_letter_code
_entity_poly.pdbx_strand_id
1 'polypeptide(L)'
;MTNQKFEIKILRQHWINDDGIDDKADLCSHGVLFIKIGDEVLSNLESDSWALTATGLYLLRTLKIDYTIEDFGSQLVPCCGHFMIPDEKKNYVSILGCNEGVDWNIKHENGSVKLTTEKGTVAIISFELYINIVLDFTDKVESFYGDPNEKEVPNEEFDQNGFRQFWAEWTELKTEWRKNAHNTVYKT
;
A
#
# COMPACT_ATOMS: atom_id res chain seq x y z
N MET A 1 9.37 2.21 -26.22
CA MET A 1 9.16 2.38 -24.77
C MET A 1 7.67 2.29 -24.54
N THR A 2 7.19 1.29 -23.81
CA THR A 2 5.77 1.19 -23.43
C THR A 2 5.47 2.31 -22.47
N ASN A 3 4.61 3.26 -22.86
CA ASN A 3 4.14 4.33 -21.98
C ASN A 3 3.21 3.69 -20.94
N GLN A 4 3.77 3.36 -19.77
CA GLN A 4 3.02 2.70 -18.71
C GLN A 4 1.96 3.67 -18.17
N LYS A 5 0.68 3.28 -18.26
CA LYS A 5 -0.45 4.17 -17.93
C LYS A 5 -0.71 4.32 -16.43
N PHE A 6 -0.06 3.50 -15.61
CA PHE A 6 -0.09 3.61 -14.15
C PHE A 6 1.32 3.38 -13.60
N GLU A 7 1.83 4.34 -12.85
CA GLU A 7 3.11 4.24 -12.17
C GLU A 7 2.94 4.59 -10.70
N ILE A 8 3.45 3.74 -9.83
CA ILE A 8 3.69 4.05 -8.42
C ILE A 8 5.11 3.63 -8.08
N LYS A 9 5.93 4.58 -7.64
CA LYS A 9 7.35 4.36 -7.35
C LYS A 9 7.70 5.03 -6.04
N ILE A 10 8.39 4.29 -5.19
CA ILE A 10 9.01 4.84 -4.01
C ILE A 10 10.27 5.59 -4.43
N LEU A 11 10.29 6.91 -4.22
CA LEU A 11 11.41 7.78 -4.55
C LEU A 11 12.41 7.88 -3.39
N ARG A 12 11.89 7.81 -2.16
CA ARG A 12 12.65 7.85 -0.91
C ARG A 12 11.86 7.16 0.19
N GLN A 13 12.54 6.43 1.07
CA GLN A 13 11.97 5.89 2.31
C GLN A 13 12.75 6.42 3.50
N HIS A 14 12.07 6.60 4.62
CA HIS A 14 12.63 7.01 5.89
C HIS A 14 11.70 6.62 7.05
N TRP A 15 12.24 6.65 8.26
CA TRP A 15 11.46 6.64 9.50
C TRP A 15 10.97 8.06 9.83
N ILE A 16 10.07 8.20 10.78
CA ILE A 16 9.38 9.45 11.11
C ILE A 16 10.34 10.61 11.43
N ASN A 17 11.49 10.32 12.07
CA ASN A 17 12.50 11.30 12.43
C ASN A 17 13.40 11.74 11.26
N ASP A 18 13.45 10.93 10.20
CA ASP A 18 14.18 11.21 8.96
C ASP A 18 15.66 11.65 9.15
N ASP A 19 16.37 11.01 10.07
CA ASP A 19 17.77 11.28 10.40
C ASP A 19 18.74 10.21 9.86
N GLY A 20 18.21 9.20 9.15
CA GLY A 20 18.97 8.08 8.59
C GLY A 20 19.36 7.01 9.61
N ILE A 21 18.83 7.06 10.83
CA ILE A 21 19.05 6.06 11.89
C ILE A 21 17.86 5.09 11.90
N ASP A 22 18.14 3.81 12.09
CA ASP A 22 17.08 2.80 12.25
C ASP A 22 16.24 3.07 13.51
N ASP A 23 14.91 3.06 13.36
CA ASP A 23 13.96 3.34 14.44
C ASP A 23 13.05 2.14 14.66
N LYS A 24 13.24 1.43 15.78
CA LYS A 24 12.43 0.25 16.13
C LYS A 24 11.08 0.61 16.73
N ALA A 25 10.92 1.83 17.26
CA ALA A 25 9.68 2.31 17.83
C ALA A 25 8.75 2.87 16.75
N ASP A 26 9.29 3.29 15.60
CA ASP A 26 8.48 3.63 14.45
C ASP A 26 7.93 2.38 13.76
N LEU A 27 6.61 2.22 13.82
CA LEU A 27 5.88 1.07 13.27
C LEU A 27 5.49 1.26 11.80
N CYS A 28 5.88 2.37 11.17
CA CYS A 28 5.52 2.68 9.78
C CYS A 28 6.74 3.10 8.95
N SER A 29 6.84 2.56 7.73
CA SER A 29 7.74 3.15 6.73
C SER A 29 7.07 4.39 6.15
N HIS A 30 7.81 5.49 6.09
CA HIS A 30 7.38 6.76 5.51
C HIS A 30 8.18 7.08 4.25
N GLY A 31 7.66 7.94 3.38
CA GLY A 31 8.46 8.40 2.25
C GLY A 31 7.72 9.09 1.12
N VAL A 32 8.50 9.46 0.11
CA VAL A 32 8.02 10.21 -1.05
C VAL A 32 7.71 9.25 -2.19
N LEU A 33 6.52 9.40 -2.77
CA LEU A 33 6.06 8.60 -3.90
C LEU A 33 6.00 9.42 -5.19
N PHE A 34 6.34 8.78 -6.30
CA PHE A 34 5.88 9.21 -7.62
C PHE A 34 4.66 8.40 -7.98
N ILE A 35 3.53 9.07 -8.22
CA ILE A 35 2.27 8.44 -8.61
C ILE A 35 1.77 9.12 -9.87
N LYS A 36 1.52 8.34 -10.91
CA LYS A 36 0.96 8.82 -12.17
C LYS A 36 -0.12 7.86 -12.67
N ILE A 37 -1.29 8.42 -13.03
CA ILE A 37 -2.41 7.71 -13.63
C ILE A 37 -2.79 8.41 -14.93
N GLY A 38 -2.69 7.71 -16.06
CA GLY A 38 -2.85 8.32 -17.38
C GLY A 38 -1.78 9.38 -17.61
N ASP A 39 -2.19 10.64 -17.77
CA ASP A 39 -1.29 11.79 -17.86
C ASP A 39 -1.28 12.64 -16.58
N GLU A 40 -2.04 12.25 -15.56
CA GLU A 40 -2.14 12.98 -14.30
C GLU A 40 -1.09 12.48 -13.29
N VAL A 41 -0.28 13.40 -12.79
CA VAL A 41 0.66 13.16 -11.69
C VAL A 41 -0.04 13.52 -10.38
N LEU A 42 -0.18 12.54 -9.49
CA LEU A 42 -0.84 12.70 -8.20
C LEU A 42 0.16 12.96 -7.05
N SER A 43 1.39 12.44 -7.18
CA SER A 43 2.49 12.68 -6.23
C SER A 43 3.82 12.65 -6.99
N ASN A 44 4.79 13.45 -6.56
CA ASN A 44 6.13 13.52 -7.13
C ASN A 44 7.18 13.91 -6.06
N LEU A 45 8.40 14.26 -6.48
CA LEU A 45 9.50 14.63 -5.57
C LEU A 45 9.24 15.88 -4.71
N GLU A 46 8.33 16.76 -5.15
CA GLU A 46 7.96 17.99 -4.44
C GLU A 46 6.74 17.78 -3.53
N SER A 47 6.15 16.58 -3.55
CA SER A 47 5.05 16.20 -2.66
C SER A 47 5.55 15.87 -1.25
N ASP A 48 4.59 15.83 -0.31
CA ASP A 48 4.84 15.45 1.07
C ASP A 48 5.26 13.98 1.23
N SER A 49 5.55 13.60 2.48
CA SER A 49 5.82 12.23 2.87
C SER A 49 4.52 11.48 3.21
N TRP A 50 4.45 10.21 2.81
CA TRP A 50 3.28 9.34 2.94
C TRP A 50 3.58 8.12 3.81
N ALA A 51 2.55 7.53 4.41
CA ALA A 51 2.67 6.27 5.15
C ALA A 51 2.68 5.07 4.18
N LEU A 52 3.88 4.60 3.84
CA LEU A 52 4.10 3.57 2.82
C LEU A 52 3.66 2.18 3.27
N THR A 53 3.77 1.88 4.57
CA THR A 53 3.28 0.61 5.13
C THR A 53 1.76 0.53 5.01
N ALA A 54 1.01 1.58 5.37
CA ALA A 54 -0.44 1.61 5.17
C ALA A 54 -0.81 1.53 3.68
N THR A 55 -0.12 2.30 2.84
CA THR A 55 -0.29 2.27 1.37
C THR A 55 -0.13 0.85 0.81
N GLY A 56 0.93 0.15 1.23
CA GLY A 56 1.22 -1.21 0.77
C GLY A 56 0.11 -2.20 1.13
N LEU A 57 -0.43 -2.13 2.35
CA LEU A 57 -1.52 -3.00 2.76
C LEU A 57 -2.80 -2.72 1.96
N TYR A 58 -3.14 -1.45 1.78
CA TYR A 58 -4.30 -1.06 0.98
C TYR A 58 -4.18 -1.51 -0.48
N LEU A 59 -3.01 -1.35 -1.10
CA LEU A 59 -2.76 -1.88 -2.44
C LEU A 59 -2.90 -3.40 -2.49
N LEU A 60 -2.38 -4.14 -1.50
CA LEU A 60 -2.57 -5.60 -1.42
C LEU A 60 -4.06 -5.97 -1.34
N ARG A 61 -4.87 -5.24 -0.56
CA ARG A 61 -6.33 -5.45 -0.50
C ARG A 61 -6.96 -5.25 -1.86
N THR A 62 -6.55 -4.20 -2.58
CA THR A 62 -7.09 -3.89 -3.90
C THR A 62 -6.74 -4.91 -4.99
N LEU A 63 -5.90 -5.91 -4.71
CA LEU A 63 -5.75 -7.04 -5.64
C LEU A 63 -6.98 -7.97 -5.62
N LYS A 64 -7.77 -7.96 -4.54
CA LYS A 64 -8.90 -8.87 -4.33
C LYS A 64 -10.25 -8.20 -4.43
N ILE A 65 -10.31 -6.92 -4.10
CA ILE A 65 -11.55 -6.16 -4.05
C ILE A 65 -11.40 -4.87 -4.87
N ASP A 66 -12.50 -4.46 -5.50
CA ASP A 66 -12.62 -3.10 -5.99
C ASP A 66 -12.48 -2.12 -4.83
N TYR A 67 -12.04 -0.90 -5.16
CA TYR A 67 -11.89 0.18 -4.20
C TYR A 67 -12.52 1.45 -4.77
N THR A 68 -13.40 2.04 -3.98
CA THR A 68 -13.89 3.40 -4.15
C THR A 68 -13.23 4.28 -3.11
N ILE A 69 -12.98 5.55 -3.46
CA ILE A 69 -12.47 6.56 -2.53
C ILE A 69 -13.24 6.48 -1.20
N GLU A 70 -12.48 6.49 -0.09
CA GLU A 70 -12.93 6.33 1.30
C GLU A 70 -13.35 4.90 1.76
N ASP A 71 -13.30 3.87 0.92
CA ASP A 71 -13.74 2.51 1.29
C ASP A 71 -12.97 1.90 2.48
N PHE A 72 -11.73 2.31 2.71
CA PHE A 72 -10.87 1.76 3.78
C PHE A 72 -10.80 2.63 5.04
N GLY A 73 -11.67 3.64 5.15
CA GLY A 73 -11.66 4.60 6.27
C GLY A 73 -10.49 5.58 6.24
N SER A 74 -9.70 5.56 5.15
CA SER A 74 -8.56 6.43 4.86
C SER A 74 -8.29 6.39 3.35
N GLN A 75 -7.45 7.30 2.85
CA GLN A 75 -7.03 7.31 1.44
C GLN A 75 -6.13 6.10 1.12
N LEU A 76 -6.03 5.69 -0.15
CA LEU A 76 -5.09 4.64 -0.58
C LEU A 76 -3.63 4.97 -0.22
N VAL A 77 -3.26 6.24 -0.27
CA VAL A 77 -1.94 6.74 0.11
C VAL A 77 -2.13 7.80 1.20
N PRO A 78 -2.26 7.38 2.46
CA PRO A 78 -2.54 8.31 3.55
C PRO A 78 -1.25 9.04 3.98
N CYS A 79 -1.39 10.28 4.47
CA CYS A 79 -0.25 10.99 5.07
C CYS A 79 0.27 10.28 6.32
N CYS A 80 -0.61 9.61 7.08
CA CYS A 80 -0.27 8.88 8.29
C CYS A 80 -1.26 7.72 8.55
N GLY A 81 -0.81 6.72 9.31
CA GLY A 81 -1.66 5.66 9.86
C GLY A 81 -1.65 5.74 11.39
N HIS A 82 -2.24 6.81 11.93
CA HIS A 82 -2.12 7.17 13.34
C HIS A 82 -2.64 6.09 14.30
N PHE A 83 -3.67 5.34 13.88
CA PHE A 83 -4.31 4.37 14.74
C PHE A 83 -4.70 3.10 13.99
N MET A 84 -4.40 1.95 14.60
CA MET A 84 -4.74 0.63 14.09
C MET A 84 -5.80 0.00 14.98
N ILE A 85 -6.98 -0.26 14.43
CA ILE A 85 -8.09 -0.92 15.13
C ILE A 85 -8.13 -2.38 14.69
N PRO A 86 -7.75 -3.34 15.55
CA PRO A 86 -7.84 -4.75 15.23
C PRO A 86 -9.30 -5.20 15.07
N ASP A 87 -9.54 -6.11 14.12
CA ASP A 87 -10.83 -6.79 13.97
C ASP A 87 -10.93 -7.95 14.97
N GLU A 88 -12.13 -8.18 15.51
CA GLU A 88 -12.35 -9.23 16.52
C GLU A 88 -12.37 -10.65 15.94
N LYS A 89 -12.56 -10.81 14.62
CA LYS A 89 -12.97 -12.09 14.00
C LYS A 89 -12.04 -12.56 12.89
N LYS A 90 -11.19 -11.70 12.34
CA LYS A 90 -10.28 -12.02 11.22
C LYS A 90 -8.98 -11.24 11.35
N ASN A 91 -7.94 -11.67 10.61
CA ASN A 91 -6.72 -10.89 10.44
C ASN A 91 -7.03 -9.69 9.54
N TYR A 92 -7.49 -8.60 10.14
CA TYR A 92 -7.83 -7.37 9.45
C TYR A 92 -7.68 -6.19 10.38
N VAL A 93 -7.16 -5.08 9.88
CA VAL A 93 -7.02 -3.86 10.67
C VAL A 93 -7.67 -2.67 9.97
N SER A 94 -8.46 -1.89 10.71
CA SER A 94 -8.86 -0.57 10.22
C SER A 94 -7.76 0.42 10.59
N ILE A 95 -7.24 1.15 9.60
CA ILE A 95 -6.17 2.13 9.83
C ILE A 95 -6.80 3.51 9.67
N LEU A 96 -6.70 4.32 10.72
CA LEU A 96 -7.22 5.68 10.73
C LEU A 96 -6.07 6.67 10.68
N GLY A 97 -6.18 7.66 9.79
CA GLY A 97 -5.21 8.72 9.59
C GLY A 97 -5.87 10.11 9.61
N CYS A 98 -5.09 11.12 9.24
CA CYS A 98 -5.64 12.45 8.96
C CYS A 98 -6.42 12.43 7.64
N ASN A 99 -7.14 13.53 7.35
CA ASN A 99 -7.89 13.69 6.11
C ASN A 99 -7.02 14.14 4.92
N GLU A 100 -5.72 13.87 4.95
CA GLU A 100 -4.76 14.30 3.93
C GLU A 100 -4.10 13.05 3.32
N GLY A 101 -4.06 12.99 1.98
CA GLY A 101 -3.55 11.83 1.27
C GLY A 101 -3.81 11.91 -0.23
N VAL A 102 -3.36 10.89 -0.94
CA VAL A 102 -3.64 10.70 -2.36
C VAL A 102 -4.59 9.51 -2.52
N ASP A 103 -5.64 9.70 -3.33
CA ASP A 103 -6.64 8.67 -3.54
C ASP A 103 -7.11 8.54 -5.00
N TRP A 104 -7.62 7.36 -5.35
CA TRP A 104 -8.22 7.07 -6.66
C TRP A 104 -9.06 5.80 -6.60
N ASN A 105 -10.04 5.68 -7.50
CA ASN A 105 -10.87 4.47 -7.59
C ASN A 105 -10.14 3.36 -8.36
N ILE A 106 -10.35 2.10 -7.96
CA ILE A 106 -9.80 0.90 -8.59
C ILE A 106 -10.94 -0.08 -8.86
N LYS A 107 -11.09 -0.49 -10.12
CA LYS A 107 -12.12 -1.44 -10.52
C LYS A 107 -11.57 -2.55 -11.39
N HIS A 108 -11.87 -3.80 -11.06
CA HIS A 108 -11.52 -4.98 -11.85
C HIS A 108 -12.54 -5.22 -12.95
N GLU A 109 -12.09 -5.23 -14.21
CA GLU A 109 -12.95 -5.44 -15.37
C GLU A 109 -12.25 -6.32 -16.40
N ASN A 110 -12.81 -7.50 -16.70
CA ASN A 110 -12.39 -8.36 -17.81
C ASN A 110 -10.87 -8.64 -17.89
N GLY A 111 -10.24 -8.99 -16.77
CA GLY A 111 -8.80 -9.25 -16.70
C GLY A 111 -7.91 -8.00 -16.74
N SER A 112 -8.51 -6.82 -16.61
CA SER A 112 -7.85 -5.52 -16.50
C SER A 112 -8.26 -4.82 -15.20
N VAL A 113 -7.48 -3.80 -14.85
CA VAL A 113 -7.78 -2.88 -13.75
C VAL A 113 -7.94 -1.48 -14.32
N LYS A 114 -9.08 -0.87 -14.02
CA LYS A 114 -9.39 0.52 -14.35
C LYS A 114 -9.13 1.37 -13.11
N LEU A 115 -8.21 2.33 -13.24
CA LEU A 115 -7.89 3.33 -12.23
C LEU A 115 -8.53 4.66 -12.64
N THR A 116 -9.24 5.32 -11.72
CA THR A 116 -9.91 6.61 -12.00
C THR A 116 -9.60 7.62 -10.89
N THR A 117 -8.88 8.69 -11.23
CA THR A 117 -8.55 9.79 -10.30
C THR A 117 -9.81 10.58 -9.93
N GLU A 118 -9.72 11.37 -8.86
CA GLU A 118 -10.77 12.33 -8.49
C GLU A 118 -11.13 13.30 -9.62
N LYS A 119 -10.14 13.73 -10.41
CA LYS A 119 -10.37 14.59 -11.59
C LYS A 119 -10.98 13.85 -12.78
N GLY A 120 -11.20 12.54 -12.68
CA GLY A 120 -11.78 11.72 -13.73
C GLY A 120 -10.78 11.21 -14.76
N THR A 121 -9.47 11.38 -14.53
CA THR A 121 -8.43 10.79 -15.40
C THR A 121 -8.48 9.27 -15.26
N VAL A 122 -8.48 8.56 -16.40
CA VAL A 122 -8.59 7.10 -16.43
C VAL A 122 -7.33 6.45 -16.98
N ALA A 123 -6.83 5.44 -16.27
CA ALA A 123 -5.89 4.46 -16.80
C ALA A 123 -6.49 3.07 -16.79
N ILE A 124 -6.15 2.26 -17.78
CA ILE A 124 -6.49 0.83 -17.82
C ILE A 124 -5.21 0.06 -18.09
N ILE A 125 -4.91 -0.90 -17.23
CA ILE A 125 -3.77 -1.81 -17.33
C ILE A 125 -4.24 -3.26 -17.16
N SER A 126 -3.44 -4.24 -17.60
CA SER A 126 -3.76 -5.64 -17.33
C SER A 126 -3.70 -5.91 -15.83
N PHE A 127 -4.53 -6.84 -15.36
CA PHE A 127 -4.50 -7.24 -13.95
C PHE A 127 -3.16 -7.88 -13.56
N GLU A 128 -2.53 -8.61 -14.47
CA GLU A 128 -1.18 -9.15 -14.28
C GLU A 128 -0.13 -8.05 -14.04
N LEU A 129 -0.17 -6.96 -14.82
CA LEU A 129 0.72 -5.83 -14.59
C LEU A 129 0.43 -5.16 -13.25
N TYR A 130 -0.84 -5.04 -12.87
CA TYR A 130 -1.22 -4.47 -11.58
C TYR A 130 -0.68 -5.30 -10.40
N ILE A 131 -0.81 -6.62 -10.45
CA ILE A 131 -0.23 -7.53 -9.45
C ILE A 131 1.27 -7.29 -9.30
N ASN A 132 2.00 -7.23 -10.42
CA ASN A 132 3.45 -7.02 -10.39
C ASN A 132 3.83 -5.66 -9.79
N ILE A 133 3.08 -4.59 -10.10
CA ILE A 133 3.30 -3.27 -9.54
C ILE A 133 3.09 -3.27 -8.02
N VAL A 134 2.00 -3.86 -7.54
CA VAL A 134 1.70 -3.94 -6.10
C VAL A 134 2.72 -4.79 -5.36
N LEU A 135 3.11 -5.94 -5.92
CA LEU A 135 4.12 -6.80 -5.30
C LEU A 135 5.50 -6.14 -5.26
N ASP A 136 5.95 -5.48 -6.33
CA ASP A 136 7.23 -4.74 -6.34
C ASP A 136 7.22 -3.57 -5.34
N PHE A 137 6.10 -2.86 -5.21
CA PHE A 137 5.94 -1.81 -4.20
C PHE A 137 6.10 -2.38 -2.78
N THR A 138 5.37 -3.44 -2.45
CA THR A 138 5.41 -4.06 -1.12
C THR A 138 6.75 -4.73 -0.80
N ASP A 139 7.44 -5.28 -1.80
CA ASP A 139 8.81 -5.80 -1.66
C ASP A 139 9.80 -4.69 -1.24
N LYS A 140 9.67 -3.51 -1.84
CA LYS A 140 10.51 -2.35 -1.47
C LYS A 140 10.20 -1.80 -0.08
N VAL A 141 8.92 -1.81 0.34
CA VAL A 141 8.54 -1.45 1.71
C VAL A 141 9.17 -2.42 2.70
N GLU A 142 9.03 -3.73 2.49
CA GLU A 142 9.63 -4.75 3.38
C GLU A 142 11.15 -4.66 3.42
N SER A 143 11.80 -4.44 2.28
CA SER A 143 13.26 -4.35 2.21
C SER A 143 13.82 -3.20 3.06
N PHE A 144 13.06 -2.11 3.21
CA PHE A 144 13.41 -1.03 4.12
C PHE A 144 12.98 -1.36 5.56
N TYR A 145 11.77 -1.89 5.73
CA TYR A 145 11.14 -2.06 7.03
C TYR A 145 11.84 -3.12 7.91
N GLY A 146 12.39 -4.17 7.29
CA GLY A 146 13.04 -5.27 8.01
C GLY A 146 12.04 -6.27 8.60
N ASP A 147 12.46 -7.00 9.64
CA ASP A 147 11.63 -7.99 10.33
C ASP A 147 10.64 -7.29 11.28
N PRO A 148 9.31 -7.41 11.07
CA PRO A 148 8.33 -6.83 11.97
C PRO A 148 8.40 -7.34 13.41
N ASN A 149 8.98 -8.52 13.65
CA ASN A 149 9.14 -9.07 14.99
C ASN A 149 10.25 -8.37 15.80
N GLU A 150 11.08 -7.54 15.16
CA GLU A 150 12.11 -6.74 15.84
C GLU A 150 11.62 -5.37 16.30
N LYS A 151 10.36 -5.01 16.03
CA LYS A 151 9.80 -3.69 16.36
C LYS A 151 9.38 -3.58 17.82
N GLU A 152 9.55 -2.38 18.38
CA GLU A 152 9.16 -2.02 19.74
C GLU A 152 7.69 -1.57 19.76
N VAL A 153 6.79 -2.55 19.72
CA VAL A 153 5.35 -2.29 19.78
C VAL A 153 4.94 -1.93 21.22
N PRO A 154 4.09 -0.91 21.43
CA PRO A 154 3.55 -0.58 22.75
C PRO A 154 3.00 -1.81 23.48
N ASN A 155 3.18 -1.88 24.80
CA ASN A 155 2.78 -3.05 25.59
C ASN A 155 1.26 -3.10 25.89
N GLU A 156 0.47 -2.29 25.21
CA GLU A 156 -0.99 -2.32 25.30
C GLU A 156 -1.54 -3.42 24.40
N GLU A 157 -2.43 -4.26 24.94
CA GLU A 157 -2.97 -5.42 24.22
C GLU A 157 -3.63 -5.01 22.89
N PHE A 158 -4.32 -3.88 22.88
CA PHE A 158 -4.98 -3.33 21.71
C PHE A 158 -3.98 -3.01 20.58
N ASP A 159 -2.91 -2.28 20.89
CA ASP A 159 -1.86 -1.92 19.92
C ASP A 159 -1.12 -3.14 19.40
N GLN A 160 -0.77 -4.07 20.31
CA GLN A 160 -0.14 -5.31 19.91
C GLN A 160 -1.03 -6.16 18.99
N ASN A 161 -2.34 -6.21 19.24
CA ASN A 161 -3.28 -6.90 18.39
C ASN A 161 -3.40 -6.24 17.02
N GLY A 162 -3.52 -4.90 16.98
CA GLY A 162 -3.54 -4.14 15.73
C GLY A 162 -2.30 -4.41 14.87
N PHE A 163 -1.11 -4.32 15.47
CA PHE A 163 0.15 -4.58 14.79
C PHE A 163 0.29 -6.02 14.29
N ARG A 164 -0.04 -7.02 15.13
CA ARG A 164 0.02 -8.43 14.72
C ARG A 164 -0.94 -8.74 13.58
N GLN A 165 -2.17 -8.22 13.64
CA GLN A 165 -3.15 -8.44 12.59
C GLN A 165 -2.77 -7.74 11.29
N PHE A 166 -2.20 -6.54 11.35
CA PHE A 166 -1.64 -5.85 10.18
C PHE A 166 -0.68 -6.76 9.41
N TRP A 167 0.33 -7.30 10.10
CA TRP A 167 1.35 -8.11 9.44
C TRP A 167 0.87 -9.51 9.06
N ALA A 168 -0.10 -10.06 9.80
CA ALA A 168 -0.76 -11.31 9.42
C ALA A 168 -1.54 -11.15 8.11
N GLU A 169 -2.34 -10.08 7.99
CA GLU A 169 -3.10 -9.76 6.77
C GLU A 169 -2.17 -9.50 5.59
N TRP A 170 -1.14 -8.68 5.81
CA TRP A 170 -0.11 -8.39 4.82
C TRP A 170 0.51 -9.69 4.25
N THR A 171 0.94 -10.57 5.15
CA THR A 171 1.58 -11.85 4.80
C THR A 171 0.62 -12.77 4.05
N GLU A 172 -0.64 -12.84 4.49
CA GLU A 172 -1.67 -13.65 3.85
C GLU A 172 -1.92 -13.20 2.40
N LEU A 173 -2.21 -11.92 2.19
CA LEU A 173 -2.47 -11.34 0.87
C LEU A 173 -1.28 -11.49 -0.05
N LYS A 174 -0.08 -11.16 0.43
CA LYS A 174 1.14 -11.22 -0.38
C LYS A 174 1.48 -12.65 -0.80
N THR A 175 1.31 -13.62 0.11
CA THR A 175 1.53 -15.05 -0.18
C THR A 175 0.52 -15.57 -1.21
N GLU A 176 -0.76 -15.18 -1.08
CA GLU A 176 -1.80 -15.50 -2.06
C GLU A 176 -1.40 -15.02 -3.46
N TRP A 177 -1.02 -13.74 -3.59
CA TRP A 177 -0.75 -13.13 -4.89
C TRP A 177 0.59 -13.53 -5.52
N ARG A 178 1.61 -13.83 -4.71
CA ARG A 178 2.85 -14.44 -5.24
C ARG A 178 2.60 -15.82 -5.87
N LYS A 179 1.78 -16.66 -5.23
CA LYS A 179 1.40 -17.98 -5.80
C LYS A 179 0.64 -17.81 -7.12
N ASN A 180 -0.28 -16.85 -7.19
CA ASN A 180 -1.02 -16.55 -8.41
C ASN A 180 -0.11 -16.03 -9.53
N ALA A 181 0.81 -15.10 -9.23
CA ALA A 181 1.77 -14.59 -10.19
C ALA A 181 2.65 -15.71 -10.79
N HIS A 182 3.16 -16.62 -9.95
CA HIS A 182 3.90 -17.78 -10.43
C HIS A 182 3.06 -18.67 -11.34
N ASN A 183 1.80 -18.95 -11.00
CA ASN A 183 0.92 -19.81 -11.80
C ASN A 183 0.55 -19.21 -13.18
N THR A 184 0.55 -17.88 -13.32
CA THR A 184 0.29 -17.20 -14.60
C THR A 184 1.47 -17.34 -15.56
N VAL A 185 2.70 -17.26 -15.06
CA VAL A 185 3.94 -17.38 -15.85
C VAL A 185 4.14 -18.78 -16.43
N TYR A 186 3.65 -19.83 -15.78
CA TYR A 186 3.80 -21.23 -16.24
C TYR A 186 2.58 -21.79 -16.99
N LYS A 187 1.60 -20.95 -17.35
CA LYS A 187 0.42 -21.32 -18.16
C LYS A 187 0.45 -20.84 -19.61
N THR A 188 1.54 -20.19 -20.03
CA THR A 188 1.77 -19.76 -21.43
C THR A 188 2.60 -20.76 -22.22
#